data_AF-A0A917RKD6-F1
#
_entry.id   AF-A0A917RKD6-F1
#
_cell.length_a   1.000
_cell.length_b   1.000
_cell.length_c   1.000
_cell.angle_alpha   90.00
_cell.angle_beta   90.00
_cell.angle_gamma   90.00
#
_symmetry.space_group_name_H-M   'P 1'
#
loop_
_entity.id
_entity.type
_entity.pdbx_description
1 polymer ?
#
loop_
_entity_poly.entity_id
_entity_poly.type
_entity_poly.pdbx_seq_one_letter_code
_entity_poly.pdbx_strand_id
1 'polypeptide(L)'
;MAKIHIPGDELEAVSRSLGFVLDNIDTGTTGIDLDRAVGSGLVDEARNFERRWKDGRFQLRRQAEAIKKAVDQIVEKTKETDDEAVAHLEGK
;
A
#
# COMPACT_ATOMS: atom_id res chain seq x y z
N MET A 1 24.10 -4.21 -24.78
CA MET A 1 22.78 -4.61 -24.27
C MET A 1 22.73 -4.22 -22.81
N ALA A 2 21.84 -3.29 -22.42
CA ALA A 2 21.66 -2.98 -21.01
C ALA A 2 21.00 -4.20 -20.35
N LYS A 3 21.65 -4.77 -19.34
CA LYS A 3 21.10 -5.87 -18.55
C LYS A 3 19.97 -5.27 -17.70
N ILE A 4 18.73 -5.43 -18.14
CA ILE A 4 17.57 -5.04 -17.34
C ILE A 4 17.52 -6.03 -16.17
N HIS A 5 17.79 -5.53 -14.97
CA HIS A 5 17.64 -6.28 -13.74
C HIS A 5 16.30 -5.89 -13.12
N ILE A 6 15.39 -6.85 -13.02
CA ILE A 6 14.11 -6.67 -12.34
C ILE A 6 14.29 -7.18 -10.90
N PRO A 7 14.15 -6.32 -9.87
CA PRO A 7 14.30 -6.70 -8.48
C PRO A 7 13.01 -7.34 -7.95
N GLY A 8 12.78 -8.60 -8.32
CA GLY A 8 11.53 -9.32 -8.03
C GLY A 8 11.22 -9.44 -6.55
N ASP A 9 12.20 -9.82 -5.72
CA ASP A 9 12.03 -9.98 -4.27
C ASP A 9 11.69 -8.64 -3.59
N GLU A 10 12.32 -7.55 -4.03
CA GLU A 10 12.07 -6.21 -3.53
C GLU A 10 10.67 -5.72 -3.93
N LEU A 11 10.23 -6.00 -5.15
CA LEU A 11 8.87 -5.68 -5.62
C LEU A 11 7.82 -6.43 -4.78
N GLU A 12 8.03 -7.72 -4.51
CA GLU A 12 7.14 -8.49 -3.63
C GLU A 12 7.14 -7.95 -2.20
N ALA A 13 8.30 -7.54 -1.68
CA ALA A 13 8.41 -6.93 -0.36
C ALA A 13 7.65 -5.58 -0.27
N VAL A 14 7.71 -4.76 -1.31
CA VAL A 14 6.95 -3.51 -1.41
C VAL A 14 5.45 -3.79 -1.45
N SER A 15 5.00 -4.75 -2.27
CA SER A 15 3.58 -5.12 -2.36
C SER A 15 3.03 -5.58 -1.01
N ARG A 16 3.78 -6.44 -0.29
CA ARG A 16 3.43 -6.87 1.08
C ARG A 16 3.35 -5.71 2.06
N SER A 17 4.33 -4.81 2.04
CA SER A 17 4.38 -3.66 2.95
C SER A 17 3.23 -2.69 2.72
N LEU A 18 2.90 -2.42 1.45
CA LEU A 18 1.74 -1.59 1.09
C LEU A 18 0.42 -2.27 1.45
N GLY A 19 0.32 -3.59 1.28
CA GLY A 19 -0.81 -4.39 1.76
C GLY A 19 -1.04 -4.19 3.26
N PHE A 20 0.01 -4.35 4.07
CA PHE A 20 -0.07 -4.12 5.51
C PHE A 20 -0.57 -2.71 5.86
N VAL A 21 -0.08 -1.68 5.17
CA VAL A 21 -0.58 -0.31 5.37
C VAL A 21 -2.07 -0.23 5.04
N LEU A 22 -2.49 -0.75 3.88
CA LEU A 22 -3.89 -0.72 3.44
C LEU A 22 -4.83 -1.47 4.39
N ASP A 23 -4.38 -2.56 4.99
CA ASP A 23 -5.16 -3.35 5.93
C ASP A 23 -5.36 -2.62 7.28
N ASN A 24 -4.42 -1.75 7.66
CA ASN A 24 -4.39 -1.10 8.97
C ASN A 24 -4.73 0.40 8.94
N ILE A 25 -4.76 1.04 7.76
CA ILE A 25 -4.99 2.48 7.63
C ILE A 25 -6.42 2.92 8.00
N ASP A 26 -7.36 1.98 7.95
CA ASP A 26 -8.78 2.23 8.23
C ASP A 26 -9.14 2.14 9.72
N THR A 27 -8.15 2.14 10.63
CA THR A 27 -8.40 2.37 12.05
C THR A 27 -8.90 3.80 12.26
N GLY A 28 -10.20 4.00 12.03
CA GLY A 28 -10.92 5.21 12.36
C GLY A 28 -11.36 5.18 13.81
N THR A 29 -11.37 6.35 14.44
CA THR A 29 -11.86 6.58 15.81
C THR A 29 -13.39 6.59 15.90
N THR A 30 -14.08 5.86 15.02
CA THR A 30 -15.54 5.80 14.98
C THR A 30 -16.06 5.36 16.35
N GLY A 31 -16.61 6.31 17.11
CA GLY A 31 -17.10 6.07 18.48
C GLY A 31 -16.18 6.51 19.62
N ILE A 32 -15.06 7.20 19.36
CA ILE A 32 -14.26 7.81 20.44
C ILE A 32 -14.89 9.13 20.86
N ASP A 33 -15.28 9.20 22.14
CA ASP A 33 -15.60 10.44 22.83
C ASP A 33 -14.29 11.19 23.11
N LEU A 34 -13.94 12.12 22.20
CA LEU A 34 -12.72 12.92 22.30
C LEU A 34 -12.70 13.81 23.54
N ASP A 35 -13.86 14.35 23.94
CA ASP A 35 -14.00 15.16 25.15
C ASP A 35 -13.60 14.36 26.39
N ARG A 36 -14.00 13.07 26.45
CA ARG A 36 -13.60 12.15 27.52
C ARG A 36 -12.15 11.66 27.39
N ALA A 37 -11.62 11.50 26.17
CA ALA A 37 -10.32 10.89 25.93
C ALA A 37 -9.14 11.86 26.17
N VAL A 38 -9.28 13.12 25.76
CA VAL A 38 -8.19 14.11 25.84
C VAL A 38 -8.47 15.26 26.81
N GLY A 39 -9.72 15.43 27.23
CA GLY A 39 -10.16 16.54 28.07
C GLY A 39 -10.45 17.83 27.28
N SER A 40 -11.21 18.72 27.90
CA SER A 40 -11.76 19.93 27.24
C SER A 40 -10.71 20.89 26.69
N GLY A 41 -9.50 20.93 27.28
CA GLY A 41 -8.42 21.81 26.83
C GLY A 41 -7.68 21.35 25.57
N LEU A 42 -7.93 20.13 25.09
CA LEU A 42 -7.26 19.54 23.93
C LEU A 42 -8.26 19.03 22.87
N VAL A 43 -9.56 19.22 23.09
CA VAL A 43 -10.57 18.61 22.23
C VAL A 43 -10.56 19.21 20.83
N ASP A 44 -10.26 20.50 20.71
CA ASP A 44 -10.21 21.18 19.42
C ASP A 44 -9.00 20.73 18.60
N GLU A 45 -7.85 20.52 19.25
CA GLU A 45 -6.65 19.92 18.65
C GLU A 45 -6.94 18.48 18.21
N ALA A 46 -7.62 17.69 19.04
CA ALA A 46 -7.99 16.32 18.71
C ALA A 46 -8.95 16.25 17.51
N ARG A 47 -9.96 17.14 17.45
CA ARG A 47 -10.86 17.28 16.29
C ARG A 47 -10.12 17.70 15.04
N ASN A 48 -9.16 18.62 15.17
CA ASN A 48 -8.32 19.05 14.04
C ASN A 48 -7.43 17.92 13.53
N PHE A 49 -6.82 17.16 14.43
CA PHE A 49 -6.06 15.96 14.08
C PHE A 49 -6.96 14.97 13.33
N GLU A 50 -8.14 14.65 13.87
CA GLU A 50 -9.05 13.69 13.24
C GLU A 50 -9.48 14.08 11.84
N ARG A 51 -9.84 15.35 11.63
CA ARG A 51 -10.16 15.85 10.29
C ARG A 51 -9.00 15.67 9.33
N ARG A 52 -7.79 16.05 9.74
CA ARG A 52 -6.59 15.91 8.89
C ARG A 52 -6.21 14.45 8.66
N TRP A 53 -6.37 13.60 9.67
CA TRP A 53 -6.15 12.17 9.57
C TRP A 53 -7.13 11.54 8.59
N LYS A 54 -8.42 11.89 8.67
CA LYS A 54 -9.45 11.37 7.75
C LYS A 54 -9.17 11.73 6.28
N ASP A 55 -8.72 12.95 6.02
CA ASP A 55 -8.38 13.36 4.65
C ASP A 55 -7.06 12.70 4.19
N GLY A 56 -6.04 12.73 5.05
CA GLY A 56 -4.73 12.15 4.78
C GLY A 56 -4.78 10.64 4.57
N ARG A 57 -5.55 9.90 5.37
CA ARG A 57 -5.71 8.45 5.25
C ARG A 57 -6.35 8.06 3.92
N PHE A 58 -7.34 8.83 3.45
CA PHE A 58 -7.99 8.57 2.16
C PHE A 58 -7.01 8.74 0.99
N GLN A 59 -6.19 9.79 1.06
CA GLN A 59 -5.15 10.03 0.05
C GLN A 59 -4.06 8.95 0.09
N LEU A 60 -3.57 8.62 1.28
CA LEU A 60 -2.54 7.60 1.48
C LEU A 60 -3.04 6.23 1.00
N ARG A 61 -4.29 5.86 1.31
CA ARG A 61 -4.94 4.64 0.81
C ARG A 61 -4.93 4.60 -0.71
N ARG A 62 -5.43 5.65 -1.37
CA ARG A 62 -5.50 5.72 -2.84
C ARG A 62 -4.11 5.59 -3.49
N GLN A 63 -3.10 6.23 -2.91
CA GLN A 63 -1.73 6.17 -3.42
C GLN A 63 -1.11 4.78 -3.21
N ALA A 64 -1.29 4.19 -2.03
CA ALA A 64 -0.80 2.86 -1.73
C ALA A 64 -1.46 1.79 -2.62
N GLU A 65 -2.77 1.88 -2.87
CA GLU A 65 -3.49 1.00 -3.81
C GLU A 65 -2.92 1.13 -5.24
N ALA A 66 -2.67 2.35 -5.71
CA ALA A 66 -2.12 2.59 -7.04
C ALA A 66 -0.70 2.02 -7.20
N ILE A 67 0.17 2.24 -6.20
CA ILE A 67 1.54 1.71 -6.22
C ILE A 67 1.52 0.19 -6.15
N LYS A 68 0.74 -0.39 -5.22
CA LYS A 68 0.62 -1.84 -5.07
C LYS A 68 0.15 -2.48 -6.38
N LYS A 69 -0.87 -1.92 -7.03
CA LYS A 69 -1.36 -2.40 -8.33
C LYS A 69 -0.28 -2.36 -9.41
N ALA A 70 0.50 -1.28 -9.50
CA ALA A 70 1.59 -1.18 -10.46
C ALA A 70 2.69 -2.22 -10.20
N VAL A 71 3.05 -2.43 -8.93
CA VAL A 71 4.02 -3.45 -8.51
C VAL A 71 3.54 -4.85 -8.86
N ASP A 72 2.30 -5.18 -8.52
CA ASP A 72 1.70 -6.50 -8.81
C ASP A 72 1.70 -6.78 -10.32
N GLN A 73 1.37 -5.78 -11.14
CA GLN A 73 1.39 -5.89 -12.61
C GLN A 73 2.81 -6.14 -13.15
N ILE A 74 3.84 -5.50 -12.58
CA ILE A 74 5.23 -5.73 -12.98
C ILE A 74 5.64 -7.16 -12.65
N VAL A 75 5.31 -7.63 -11.44
CA VAL A 75 5.63 -8.99 -10.99
C VAL A 75 4.92 -10.03 -11.86
N GLU A 76 3.62 -9.84 -12.12
CA GLU A 76 2.81 -10.72 -12.99
C GLU A 76 3.40 -10.80 -14.39
N LYS A 77 3.66 -9.67 -15.04
CA LYS A 77 4.24 -9.63 -16.40
C LYS A 77 5.63 -10.25 -16.47
N THR A 78 6.43 -10.11 -15.42
CA THR A 78 7.76 -10.73 -15.35
C THR A 78 7.63 -12.25 -15.27
N LYS A 79 6.73 -12.76 -14.39
CA LYS A 79 6.47 -14.20 -14.27
C LYS A 79 5.93 -14.81 -15.56
N GLU A 80 4.96 -14.15 -16.21
CA GLU A 80 4.45 -14.58 -17.51
C GLU A 80 5.56 -14.68 -18.57
N THR A 81 6.45 -13.68 -18.62
CA THR A 81 7.57 -13.68 -19.57
C THR A 81 8.56 -14.82 -19.29
N ASP A 82 8.86 -15.08 -18.01
CA ASP A 82 9.73 -16.18 -17.61
C ASP A 82 9.11 -17.54 -17.95
N ASP A 83 7.81 -17.74 -17.70
CA ASP A 83 7.08 -18.98 -18.03
C ASP A 83 7.04 -19.22 -19.54
N GLU A 84 6.78 -18.18 -20.34
CA GLU A 84 6.85 -18.24 -21.81
C GLU A 84 8.26 -18.61 -22.29
N ALA A 85 9.30 -18.02 -21.69
CA ALA A 85 10.68 -18.33 -22.04
C ALA A 85 11.06 -19.79 -21.71
N VAL A 86 10.63 -20.32 -20.56
CA VAL A 86 10.83 -21.72 -20.19
C VAL A 86 10.10 -22.65 -21.17
N ALA A 87 8.83 -22.38 -21.48
CA ALA A 87 8.05 -23.18 -22.43
C ALA A 87 8.71 -23.24 -23.83
N HIS A 88 9.32 -22.14 -24.28
CA HIS A 88 10.07 -22.10 -25.53
C HIS A 88 11.40 -22.86 -25.50
N LEU A 89 12.00 -23.04 -24.33
CA LEU A 89 13.24 -23.81 -24.15
C LEU A 89 12.99 -25.32 -24.03
N GLU A 90 11.89 -25.73 -23.40
CA GLU A 90 11.49 -27.14 -23.25
C GLU A 90 10.83 -27.74 -24.51
N GLY A 91 10.36 -26.88 -25.43
CA GLY A 91 9.78 -27.27 -26.72
C GLY A 91 10.78 -27.58 -27.84
N LYS A 92 12.07 -27.74 -27.52
CA LYS A 92 13.15 -28.17 -28.44
C LYS A 92 13.79 -29.47 -27.96
#